data_AF-A0A8J6AN35-F1
#
_entry.id   AF-A0A8J6AN35-F1
#
_cell.length_a   1.000
_cell.length_b   1.000
_cell.length_c   1.000
_cell.angle_alpha   90.00
_cell.angle_beta   90.00
_cell.angle_gamma   90.00
#
_symmetry.space_group_name_H-M   'P 1'
#
loop_
_entity.id
_entity.type
_entity.pdbx_description
1 polymer ?
#
loop_
_entity_poly.entity_id
_entity_poly.type
_entity_poly.pdbx_seq_one_letter_code
_entity_poly.pdbx_strand_id
1 'polypeptide(L)'
;MGSAYQFHSWRVFVIVCALPCVSSVVALTFMPESPRFLLEVGKHDEAWMILKLIHDTNMRARGQPEKVFTVNRIKTPKQIDELIEIESDTGTWYRRCFVRIRTELYGIWLTFMRCFNYPVRENTIKLTIVWFTLSFGYYGLSVWFPDVIKHLQSDEYALLIRKVQKERYANFSINFTMENQIHTGVEYDNGRFLGVKFKSVTFKDSVFKACTFEDVTSLNTYFKNCTFINTVFDNTDFESYKFIDSEFQNCSFFHNKTGCQITFDDDYSAYWIYFVNFLGTLAVLPGNIVSALLMDRIGRLTMLGGSMVLSGISCFFLWFGTSESMMIGMLCLYNGLTISAWNSLDVVTVELYPTDRRATGFGFLNALCKAAAVLGNLIFGSLVGITKAIPILLASTVLVCGGLVGLRLPDTRTQVLM
;
A
#
# COMPACT_ATOMS: atom_id res chain seq x y z
N MET A 1 -10.55 -1.32 38.74
CA MET A 1 -11.48 -2.04 37.84
C MET A 1 -10.78 -2.21 36.50
N GLY A 2 -10.21 -3.40 36.27
CA GLY A 2 -9.53 -3.73 35.02
C GLY A 2 -10.56 -4.13 33.97
N SER A 3 -10.73 -3.31 32.95
CA SER A 3 -11.49 -3.68 31.75
C SER A 3 -10.68 -4.72 30.97
N ALA A 4 -11.14 -5.98 30.99
CA ALA A 4 -10.55 -7.14 30.32
C ALA A 4 -10.60 -7.11 28.77
N TYR A 5 -10.88 -5.95 28.17
CA TYR A 5 -10.92 -5.74 26.73
C TYR A 5 -10.07 -4.52 26.35
N GLN A 6 -8.76 -4.64 26.49
CA GLN A 6 -7.84 -3.77 25.75
C GLN A 6 -7.87 -4.23 24.29
N PHE A 7 -8.65 -3.56 23.44
CA PHE A 7 -8.65 -3.82 22.01
C PHE A 7 -7.30 -3.40 21.44
N HIS A 8 -6.47 -4.38 21.08
CA HIS A 8 -5.25 -4.14 20.31
C HIS A 8 -5.60 -3.43 18.99
N SER A 9 -5.00 -2.27 18.72
CA SER A 9 -5.32 -1.39 17.59
C SER A 9 -5.31 -2.08 16.22
N TRP A 10 -4.41 -3.05 16.02
CA TRP A 10 -4.33 -3.80 14.76
C TRP A 10 -5.56 -4.70 14.51
N ARG A 11 -6.21 -5.22 15.56
CA ARG A 11 -7.42 -6.05 15.41
C ARG A 11 -8.63 -5.21 15.00
N VAL A 12 -8.75 -4.02 15.58
CA VAL A 12 -9.79 -3.06 15.21
C VAL A 12 -9.62 -2.64 13.75
N PHE A 13 -8.38 -2.36 13.32
CA PHE A 13 -8.07 -2.10 11.92
C PHE A 13 -8.53 -3.22 10.99
N VAL A 14 -8.21 -4.48 11.31
CA VAL A 14 -8.65 -5.65 10.51
C VAL A 14 -10.18 -5.75 10.44
N ILE A 15 -10.89 -5.51 11.53
CA ILE A 15 -12.37 -5.54 11.56
C ILE A 15 -12.93 -4.44 10.65
N VAL A 16 -12.41 -3.22 10.72
CA VAL A 16 -12.85 -2.11 9.86
C VAL A 16 -12.60 -2.42 8.37
N CYS A 17 -11.44 -3.00 8.04
CA CYS A 17 -11.13 -3.43 6.67
C CYS A 17 -12.02 -4.58 6.16
N ALA A 18 -12.62 -5.39 7.05
CA ALA A 18 -13.51 -6.48 6.65
C ALA A 18 -14.91 -5.99 6.23
N LEU A 19 -15.36 -4.82 6.73
CA LEU A 19 -16.70 -4.30 6.45
C LEU A 19 -16.96 -4.09 4.94
N PRO A 20 -16.07 -3.46 4.15
CA PRO A 20 -16.24 -3.34 2.70
C PRO A 20 -16.25 -4.68 1.96
N CYS A 21 -15.52 -5.69 2.46
CA CYS A 21 -15.52 -7.03 1.86
C CYS A 21 -16.87 -7.71 2.06
N VAL A 22 -17.42 -7.66 3.28
CA VAL A 22 -18.75 -8.22 3.58
C VAL A 22 -19.82 -7.50 2.78
N SER A 23 -19.78 -6.16 2.71
CA SER A 23 -20.73 -5.40 1.89
C SER A 23 -20.64 -5.76 0.40
N SER A 24 -19.43 -6.04 -0.11
CA SER A 24 -19.23 -6.47 -1.50
C SER A 24 -19.82 -7.86 -1.76
N VAL A 25 -19.69 -8.80 -0.82
CA VAL A 25 -20.32 -10.14 -0.94
C VAL A 25 -21.84 -10.02 -0.97
N VAL A 26 -22.42 -9.18 -0.10
CA VAL A 26 -23.86 -8.91 -0.11
C VAL A 26 -24.28 -8.25 -1.42
N ALA A 27 -23.52 -7.27 -1.91
CA ALA A 27 -23.80 -6.61 -3.19
C ALA A 27 -23.76 -7.57 -4.39
N LEU A 28 -22.85 -8.55 -4.38
CA LEU A 28 -22.77 -9.58 -5.44
C LEU A 28 -24.03 -10.43 -5.55
N THR A 29 -24.74 -10.67 -4.44
CA THR A 29 -26.01 -11.43 -4.48
C THR A 29 -27.14 -10.70 -5.23
N PHE A 30 -27.02 -9.39 -5.43
CA PHE A 30 -27.99 -8.58 -6.17
C PHE A 30 -27.58 -8.34 -7.64
N MET A 31 -26.35 -8.68 -8.04
CA MET A 31 -25.90 -8.46 -9.42
C MET A 31 -26.32 -9.62 -10.33
N PRO A 32 -26.89 -9.34 -11.52
CA PRO A 32 -27.28 -10.38 -12.45
C PRO A 32 -26.05 -11.06 -13.07
N GLU A 33 -26.20 -12.34 -13.43
CA GLU A 33 -25.16 -13.12 -14.09
C GLU A 33 -24.74 -12.51 -15.44
N SER A 34 -23.51 -12.77 -15.88
CA SER A 34 -23.01 -12.27 -17.17
C SER A 34 -23.78 -12.88 -18.35
N PRO A 35 -24.32 -12.07 -19.30
CA PRO A 35 -25.00 -12.58 -20.49
C PRO A 35 -24.14 -13.54 -21.32
N ARG A 36 -22.81 -13.33 -21.34
CA ARG A 36 -21.88 -14.21 -22.04
C ARG A 36 -21.85 -15.60 -21.43
N PHE A 37 -21.79 -15.69 -20.11
CA PHE A 37 -21.79 -16.96 -19.39
C PHE A 37 -23.10 -17.72 -19.61
N LEU A 38 -24.24 -17.03 -19.56
CA LEU A 38 -25.55 -17.62 -19.83
C LEU A 38 -25.66 -18.18 -21.27
N LEU A 39 -25.10 -17.48 -22.25
CA LEU A 39 -25.02 -17.97 -23.63
C LEU A 39 -24.10 -19.19 -23.78
N GLU A 40 -23.00 -19.26 -23.02
CA GLU A 40 -22.09 -20.43 -23.00
C GLU A 40 -22.73 -21.65 -22.34
N VAL A 41 -23.59 -21.45 -21.33
CA VAL A 41 -24.35 -22.52 -20.65
C VAL A 41 -25.61 -22.95 -21.42
N GLY A 42 -25.96 -22.24 -22.51
CA GLY A 42 -27.16 -22.52 -23.31
C GLY A 42 -28.46 -21.92 -22.77
N LYS A 43 -28.40 -21.07 -21.74
CA LYS A 43 -29.53 -20.32 -21.19
C LYS A 43 -29.80 -19.05 -21.99
N HIS A 44 -30.28 -19.21 -23.23
CA HIS A 44 -30.45 -18.10 -24.17
C HIS A 44 -31.51 -17.07 -23.75
N ASP A 45 -32.60 -17.51 -23.11
CA ASP A 45 -33.70 -16.61 -22.71
C ASP A 45 -33.29 -15.68 -21.58
N GLU A 46 -32.60 -16.20 -20.56
CA GLU A 46 -32.06 -15.40 -19.44
C GLU A 46 -31.03 -14.38 -19.97
N ALA A 47 -30.14 -14.80 -20.88
CA ALA A 47 -29.18 -13.90 -21.50
C ALA A 47 -29.87 -12.77 -22.29
N TRP A 48 -30.93 -13.09 -23.03
CA TRP A 48 -31.70 -12.12 -23.80
C TRP A 48 -32.41 -11.09 -22.92
N MET A 49 -33.03 -11.54 -21.81
CA MET A 49 -33.67 -10.65 -20.85
C MET A 49 -32.68 -9.64 -20.26
N ILE A 50 -31.49 -10.09 -19.87
CA ILE A 50 -30.46 -9.21 -19.31
C ILE A 50 -29.96 -8.21 -20.37
N LEU A 51 -29.72 -8.65 -21.62
CA LEU A 51 -29.32 -7.75 -22.70
C LEU A 51 -30.39 -6.69 -23.01
N LYS A 52 -31.66 -7.07 -22.99
CA LYS A 52 -32.78 -6.14 -23.15
C LYS A 52 -32.83 -5.12 -22.01
N LEU A 53 -32.66 -5.57 -20.76
CA LEU A 53 -32.60 -4.67 -19.60
C LEU A 53 -31.47 -3.64 -19.72
N ILE A 54 -30.28 -4.07 -20.14
CA ILE A 54 -29.13 -3.19 -20.36
C ILE A 54 -29.44 -2.18 -21.48
N HIS A 55 -30.01 -2.65 -22.59
CA HIS A 55 -30.41 -1.81 -23.70
C HIS A 55 -31.41 -0.73 -23.27
N ASP A 56 -32.52 -1.12 -22.65
CA ASP A 56 -33.60 -0.20 -22.27
C ASP A 56 -33.12 0.85 -21.26
N THR A 57 -32.23 0.46 -20.34
CA THR A 57 -31.59 1.38 -19.38
C THR A 57 -30.70 2.40 -20.10
N ASN A 58 -29.85 1.96 -21.02
CA ASN A 58 -28.96 2.84 -21.79
C ASN A 58 -29.74 3.80 -22.70
N MET A 59 -30.82 3.32 -23.31
CA MET A 59 -31.64 4.11 -24.22
C MET A 59 -32.50 5.13 -23.47
N ARG A 60 -32.99 4.79 -22.27
CA ARG A 60 -33.63 5.75 -21.37
C ARG A 60 -32.67 6.84 -20.91
N ALA A 61 -31.43 6.50 -20.56
CA ALA A 61 -30.40 7.47 -20.18
C ALA A 61 -30.02 8.42 -21.33
N ARG A 62 -30.07 7.94 -22.58
CA ARG A 62 -29.83 8.74 -23.80
C ARG A 62 -31.06 9.53 -24.29
N GLY A 63 -32.21 9.41 -23.62
CA GLY A 63 -33.45 10.07 -24.03
C GLY A 63 -34.10 9.50 -25.30
N GLN A 64 -33.79 8.25 -25.68
CA GLN A 64 -34.35 7.57 -26.87
C GLN A 64 -35.03 6.24 -26.51
N PRO A 65 -36.07 6.21 -25.67
CA PRO A 65 -36.68 4.97 -25.17
C PRO A 65 -37.41 4.14 -26.23
N GLU A 66 -37.69 4.70 -27.41
CA GLU A 66 -38.49 4.06 -28.46
C GLU A 66 -37.72 3.06 -29.33
N LYS A 67 -36.39 3.08 -29.27
CA LYS A 67 -35.59 2.13 -30.07
C LYS A 67 -35.79 0.72 -29.53
N VAL A 68 -36.07 -0.22 -30.44
CA VAL A 68 -36.31 -1.62 -30.10
C VAL A 68 -34.99 -2.39 -30.12
N PHE A 69 -34.78 -3.23 -29.11
CA PHE A 69 -33.65 -4.15 -29.08
C PHE A 69 -33.81 -5.21 -30.19
N THR A 70 -32.93 -5.20 -31.18
CA THR A 70 -32.91 -6.17 -32.29
C THR A 70 -31.61 -6.96 -32.30
N VAL A 71 -31.71 -8.28 -32.46
CA VAL A 71 -30.56 -9.20 -32.51
C VAL A 71 -30.45 -9.78 -33.91
N ASN A 72 -29.43 -9.38 -34.66
CA ASN A 72 -29.24 -9.85 -36.04
C ASN A 72 -28.51 -11.21 -36.11
N ARG A 73 -27.55 -11.45 -35.21
CA ARG A 73 -26.75 -12.67 -35.20
C ARG A 73 -26.11 -12.90 -33.84
N ILE A 74 -26.35 -14.05 -33.23
CA ILE A 74 -25.63 -14.50 -32.04
C ILE A 74 -24.48 -15.39 -32.51
N LYS A 75 -23.24 -14.97 -32.28
CA LYS A 75 -22.07 -15.85 -32.42
C LYS A 75 -21.87 -16.56 -31.09
N THR A 76 -22.28 -17.81 -31.02
CA THR A 76 -21.79 -18.69 -29.95
C THR A 76 -20.31 -18.99 -30.23
N PRO A 77 -19.43 -18.98 -29.21
CA PRO A 77 -18.07 -19.46 -29.39
C PRO A 77 -18.17 -20.90 -29.92
N LYS A 78 -17.53 -21.17 -31.07
CA LYS A 78 -17.47 -22.53 -31.62
C LYS A 78 -16.81 -23.41 -30.57
N GLN A 79 -17.57 -24.39 -30.08
CA GLN A 79 -17.09 -25.41 -29.16
C GLN A 79 -15.84 -26.07 -29.75
N ILE A 80 -14.72 -25.93 -29.05
CA ILE A 80 -13.58 -26.84 -29.17
C ILE A 80 -14.00 -28.25 -28.67
N ASP A 81 -15.20 -28.35 -28.08
CA ASP A 81 -15.80 -29.57 -27.52
C ASP A 81 -16.16 -30.65 -28.55
N GLU A 82 -16.39 -30.34 -29.83
CA GLU A 82 -16.72 -31.40 -30.83
C GLU A 82 -15.59 -32.44 -30.99
N LEU A 83 -14.32 -32.03 -30.83
CA LEU A 83 -13.19 -32.97 -30.80
C LEU A 83 -13.00 -33.65 -29.43
N ILE A 84 -13.39 -32.97 -28.35
CA ILE A 84 -13.25 -33.47 -26.98
C ILE A 84 -14.33 -34.53 -26.69
N GLU A 85 -15.57 -34.35 -27.16
CA GLU A 85 -16.64 -35.34 -27.02
C GLU A 85 -16.23 -36.69 -27.63
N ILE A 86 -15.65 -36.68 -28.83
CA ILE A 86 -15.23 -37.90 -29.55
C ILE A 86 -14.10 -38.66 -28.82
N GLU A 87 -13.16 -37.97 -28.16
CA GLU A 87 -12.05 -38.61 -27.42
C GLU A 87 -12.42 -38.92 -25.94
N SER A 88 -13.37 -38.19 -25.36
CA SER A 88 -13.81 -38.32 -23.96
C SER A 88 -14.66 -39.56 -23.67
N ASP A 89 -15.34 -40.09 -24.67
CA ASP A 89 -16.20 -41.28 -24.53
C ASP A 89 -15.42 -42.61 -24.37
N THR A 90 -14.11 -42.61 -24.65
CA THR A 90 -13.31 -43.86 -24.73
C THR A 90 -12.27 -44.04 -23.60
N GLY A 91 -12.07 -43.05 -22.72
CA GLY A 91 -10.97 -43.04 -21.72
C GLY A 91 -11.36 -43.12 -20.23
N THR A 92 -10.40 -43.44 -19.35
CA THR A 92 -10.52 -43.38 -17.87
C THR A 92 -10.58 -41.94 -17.33
N TRP A 93 -11.17 -41.73 -16.14
CA TRP A 93 -11.46 -40.39 -15.60
C TRP A 93 -10.24 -39.46 -15.47
N TYR A 94 -9.07 -39.99 -15.06
CA TYR A 94 -7.84 -39.19 -14.93
C TYR A 94 -7.29 -38.77 -16.30
N ARG A 95 -7.45 -39.62 -17.32
CA ARG A 95 -7.05 -39.33 -18.70
C ARG A 95 -7.95 -38.25 -19.30
N ARG A 96 -9.26 -38.30 -19.01
CA ARG A 96 -10.21 -37.23 -19.37
C ARG A 96 -9.84 -35.90 -18.71
N CYS A 97 -9.53 -35.92 -17.41
CA CYS A 97 -9.11 -34.72 -16.68
C CYS A 97 -7.81 -34.13 -17.26
N PHE A 98 -6.81 -34.96 -17.52
CA PHE A 98 -5.54 -34.53 -18.11
C PHE A 98 -5.71 -33.94 -19.52
N VAL A 99 -6.49 -34.60 -20.39
CA VAL A 99 -6.79 -34.09 -21.73
C VAL A 99 -7.53 -32.75 -21.65
N ARG A 100 -8.53 -32.64 -20.77
CA ARG A 100 -9.27 -31.38 -20.56
C ARG A 100 -8.36 -30.24 -20.12
N ILE A 101 -7.54 -30.45 -19.08
CA ILE A 101 -6.58 -29.44 -18.61
C ILE A 101 -5.60 -29.05 -19.72
N ARG A 102 -5.05 -30.02 -20.45
CA ARG A 102 -4.10 -29.76 -21.53
C ARG A 102 -4.73 -28.96 -22.66
N THR A 103 -5.95 -29.28 -23.06
CA THR A 103 -6.66 -28.59 -24.14
C THR A 103 -7.04 -27.16 -23.76
N GLU A 104 -7.52 -26.94 -22.52
CA GLU A 104 -7.77 -25.61 -21.99
C GLU A 104 -6.49 -24.76 -21.93
N LEU A 105 -5.39 -25.32 -21.40
CA LEU A 105 -4.09 -24.65 -21.39
C LEU A 105 -3.60 -24.30 -22.79
N TYR A 106 -3.79 -25.20 -23.75
CA TYR A 106 -3.47 -24.94 -25.15
C TYR A 106 -4.34 -23.82 -25.75
N GLY A 107 -5.63 -23.79 -25.42
CA GLY A 107 -6.55 -22.71 -25.82
C GLY A 107 -6.16 -21.35 -25.24
N ILE A 108 -5.78 -21.32 -23.95
CA ILE A 108 -5.26 -20.12 -23.28
C ILE A 108 -3.97 -19.66 -23.96
N TRP A 109 -3.02 -20.58 -24.21
CA TRP A 109 -1.76 -20.28 -24.88
C TRP A 109 -1.96 -19.74 -26.30
N LEU A 110 -2.88 -20.33 -27.07
CA LEU A 110 -3.21 -19.85 -28.41
C LEU A 110 -3.79 -18.43 -28.37
N THR A 111 -4.68 -18.15 -27.41
CA THR A 111 -5.29 -16.83 -27.21
C THR A 111 -4.26 -15.80 -26.76
N PHE A 112 -3.31 -16.21 -25.92
CA PHE A 112 -2.17 -15.40 -25.49
C PHE A 112 -1.26 -15.03 -26.67
N MET A 113 -0.83 -16.01 -27.47
CA MET A 113 -0.01 -15.75 -28.66
C MET A 113 -0.74 -14.86 -29.68
N ARG A 114 -2.06 -14.99 -29.77
CA ARG A 114 -2.91 -14.12 -30.59
C ARG A 114 -2.90 -12.65 -30.14
N CYS A 115 -2.57 -12.34 -28.89
CA CYS A 115 -2.37 -10.94 -28.44
C CYS A 115 -1.09 -10.31 -29.02
N PHE A 116 -0.15 -11.11 -29.50
CA PHE A 116 1.10 -10.67 -30.14
C PHE A 116 1.08 -10.74 -31.67
N ASN A 117 -0.05 -11.10 -32.27
CA ASN A 117 -0.23 -11.14 -33.71
C ASN A 117 -0.84 -9.82 -34.25
N TYR A 118 -0.66 -9.59 -35.55
CA TYR A 118 -1.30 -8.47 -36.27
C TYR A 118 -2.84 -8.55 -36.14
N PRO A 119 -3.59 -7.44 -35.95
CA PRO A 119 -3.15 -6.03 -35.95
C PRO A 119 -2.77 -5.44 -34.58
N VAL A 120 -3.00 -6.15 -33.47
CA VAL A 120 -2.86 -5.61 -32.10
C VAL A 120 -1.44 -5.62 -31.54
N ARG A 121 -0.50 -6.31 -32.20
CA ARG A 121 0.90 -6.49 -31.74
C ARG A 121 1.57 -5.21 -31.27
N GLU A 122 1.51 -4.13 -32.05
CA GLU A 122 2.17 -2.87 -31.69
C GLU A 122 1.55 -2.23 -30.45
N ASN A 123 0.22 -2.30 -30.33
CA ASN A 123 -0.52 -1.79 -29.20
C ASN A 123 -0.18 -2.59 -27.94
N THR A 124 -0.11 -3.92 -28.04
CA THR A 124 0.29 -4.81 -26.95
C THR A 124 1.69 -4.47 -26.43
N ILE A 125 2.67 -4.23 -27.32
CA ILE A 125 4.04 -3.88 -26.93
C ILE A 125 4.07 -2.52 -26.21
N LYS A 126 3.42 -1.49 -26.78
CA LYS A 126 3.35 -0.16 -26.15
C LYS A 126 2.65 -0.21 -24.79
N LEU A 127 1.52 -0.92 -24.69
CA LEU A 127 0.81 -1.13 -23.44
C LEU A 127 1.67 -1.87 -22.41
N THR A 128 2.40 -2.90 -22.81
CA THR A 128 3.34 -3.64 -21.94
C THR A 128 4.35 -2.70 -21.29
N ILE A 129 4.93 -1.78 -22.07
CA ILE A 129 5.87 -0.78 -21.58
C ILE A 129 5.18 0.19 -20.61
N VAL A 130 4.00 0.71 -20.96
CA VAL A 130 3.27 1.66 -20.11
C VAL A 130 2.85 1.02 -18.79
N TRP A 131 2.27 -0.18 -18.82
CA TRP A 131 1.90 -0.95 -17.63
C TRP A 131 3.10 -1.23 -16.73
N PHE A 132 4.22 -1.65 -17.32
CA PHE A 132 5.44 -1.92 -16.56
C PHE A 132 5.99 -0.65 -15.91
N THR A 133 6.16 0.42 -16.69
CA THR A 133 6.75 1.69 -16.21
C THR A 133 5.90 2.37 -15.14
N LEU A 134 4.58 2.43 -15.34
CA LEU A 134 3.66 3.04 -14.38
C LEU A 134 3.58 2.22 -13.09
N SER A 135 3.53 0.88 -13.18
CA SER A 135 3.53 0.00 -12.00
C SER A 135 4.83 0.10 -11.21
N PHE A 136 5.97 0.02 -11.90
CA PHE A 136 7.29 0.09 -11.30
C PHE A 136 7.48 1.39 -10.52
N GLY A 137 7.13 2.53 -11.14
CA GLY A 137 7.21 3.84 -10.50
C GLY A 137 6.24 4.00 -9.33
N TYR A 138 4.96 3.65 -9.52
CA TYR A 138 3.90 3.83 -8.52
C TYR A 138 4.12 3.01 -7.26
N TYR A 139 4.24 1.68 -7.39
CA TYR A 139 4.37 0.82 -6.23
C TYR A 139 5.74 0.99 -5.55
N GLY A 140 6.82 1.11 -6.34
CA GLY A 140 8.16 1.31 -5.81
C GLY A 140 8.28 2.56 -4.94
N LEU A 141 7.76 3.70 -5.41
CA LEU A 141 7.74 4.93 -4.61
C LEU A 141 6.78 4.85 -3.42
N SER A 142 5.59 4.25 -3.60
CA SER A 142 4.59 4.14 -2.52
C SER A 142 5.13 3.41 -1.29
N VAL A 143 6.00 2.40 -1.47
CA VAL A 143 6.69 1.72 -0.37
C VAL A 143 7.87 2.55 0.16
N TRP A 144 8.61 3.20 -0.73
CA TRP A 144 9.79 3.98 -0.37
C TRP A 144 9.47 5.22 0.49
N PHE A 145 8.35 5.91 0.25
CA PHE A 145 8.03 7.15 0.96
C PHE A 145 7.89 7.00 2.48
N PRO A 146 7.04 6.10 3.01
CA PRO A 146 6.90 5.93 4.46
C PRO A 146 8.22 5.53 5.12
N ASP A 147 8.99 4.67 4.46
CA ASP A 147 10.26 4.17 4.99
C ASP A 147 11.33 5.28 5.05
N VAL A 148 11.37 6.18 4.06
CA VAL A 148 12.28 7.34 4.05
C VAL A 148 11.88 8.36 5.09
N ILE A 149 10.59 8.63 5.26
CA ILE A 149 10.12 9.55 6.30
C ILE A 149 10.47 8.99 7.68
N LYS A 150 10.22 7.69 7.90
CA LYS A 150 10.62 7.00 9.11
C LYS A 150 12.13 7.10 9.36
N HIS A 151 12.94 6.87 8.33
CA HIS A 151 14.40 6.99 8.45
C HIS A 151 14.83 8.42 8.80
N LEU A 152 14.25 9.42 8.12
CA LEU A 152 14.54 10.83 8.37
C LEU A 152 14.20 11.25 9.80
N GLN A 153 13.03 10.83 10.27
CA GLN A 153 12.61 11.09 11.64
C GLN A 153 13.52 10.40 12.65
N SER A 154 13.98 9.18 12.36
CA SER A 154 14.94 8.50 13.23
C SER A 154 16.31 9.20 13.27
N ASP A 155 16.76 9.77 12.15
CA ASP A 155 18.00 10.54 12.07
C ASP A 155 17.88 11.86 12.85
N GLU A 156 16.78 12.61 12.67
CA GLU A 156 16.52 13.85 13.41
C GLU A 156 16.38 13.57 14.92
N TYR A 157 15.68 12.49 15.27
CA TYR A 157 15.59 12.04 16.66
C TYR A 157 16.98 11.71 17.22
N ALA A 158 17.84 11.02 16.47
CA ALA A 158 19.20 10.73 16.92
C ALA A 158 20.07 11.99 17.08
N LEU A 159 19.84 13.03 16.27
CA LEU A 159 20.55 14.32 16.37
C LEU A 159 20.13 15.13 17.61
N LEU A 160 18.89 14.98 18.08
CA LEU A 160 18.35 15.68 19.25
C LEU A 160 18.77 15.05 20.60
N ILE A 161 19.56 13.96 20.58
CA ILE A 161 20.01 13.30 21.80
C ILE A 161 20.84 14.26 22.66
N ARG A 162 20.34 14.60 23.84
CA ARG A 162 21.12 15.35 24.83
C ARG A 162 22.04 14.40 25.59
N LYS A 163 23.35 14.63 25.48
CA LYS A 163 24.37 13.86 26.21
C LYS A 163 24.78 14.62 27.47
N VAL A 164 24.56 14.02 28.63
CA VAL A 164 24.99 14.54 29.93
C VAL A 164 26.15 13.67 30.40
N GLN A 165 27.30 14.28 30.71
CA GLN A 165 28.53 13.55 31.08
C GLN A 165 29.17 14.10 32.35
N LYS A 166 29.61 13.19 33.22
CA LYS A 166 30.53 13.45 34.36
C LYS A 166 30.09 14.60 35.29
N GLU A 167 28.80 14.65 35.60
CA GLU A 167 28.26 15.57 36.58
C GLU A 167 27.81 14.80 37.83
N ARG A 168 27.90 15.45 38.99
CA ARG A 168 27.30 14.93 40.22
C ARG A 168 26.09 15.79 40.56
N TYR A 169 24.93 15.17 40.60
CA TYR A 169 23.68 15.81 41.01
C TYR A 169 23.32 15.33 42.40
N ALA A 170 23.24 16.26 43.35
CA ALA A 170 22.90 15.95 44.75
C ALA A 170 21.66 16.72 45.20
N ASN A 171 20.82 16.11 46.04
CA ASN A 171 19.67 16.74 46.71
C ASN A 171 18.70 17.43 45.74
N PHE A 172 18.18 16.69 44.76
CA PHE A 172 17.25 17.22 43.77
C PHE A 172 15.93 16.43 43.73
N SER A 173 14.88 17.07 43.21
CA SER A 173 13.61 16.43 42.90
C SER A 173 13.22 16.76 41.47
N ILE A 174 12.95 15.73 40.67
CA ILE A 174 12.52 15.86 39.28
C ILE A 174 11.10 15.34 39.15
N ASN A 175 10.26 16.16 38.52
CA ASN A 175 8.85 15.90 38.27
C ASN A 175 8.43 16.12 36.80
N PHE A 176 9.40 16.33 35.91
CA PHE A 176 9.15 16.51 34.48
C PHE A 176 9.55 15.27 33.69
N THR A 177 8.96 15.09 32.52
CA THR A 177 9.25 13.98 31.61
C THR A 177 10.59 14.17 30.91
N MET A 178 11.44 13.15 30.96
CA MET A 178 12.73 13.15 30.27
C MET A 178 12.63 12.37 28.97
N GLU A 179 13.00 13.01 27.87
CA GLU A 179 12.94 12.40 26.54
C GLU A 179 14.29 12.51 25.83
N ASN A 180 14.72 11.41 25.21
CA ASN A 180 15.84 11.34 24.29
C ASN A 180 17.18 11.84 24.88
N GLN A 181 17.61 11.23 25.99
CA GLN A 181 18.83 11.63 26.70
C GLN A 181 19.74 10.44 26.96
N ILE A 182 21.05 10.67 26.88
CA ILE A 182 22.06 9.70 27.30
C ILE A 182 22.89 10.32 28.41
N HIS A 183 22.83 9.70 29.58
CA HIS A 183 23.61 10.09 30.76
C HIS A 183 24.77 9.11 30.91
N THR A 184 26.01 9.59 30.96
CA THR A 184 27.20 8.73 31.04
C THR A 184 28.15 9.18 32.15
N GLY A 185 28.47 8.28 33.07
CA GLY A 185 29.36 8.59 34.19
C GLY A 185 28.79 9.61 35.17
N VAL A 186 27.46 9.66 35.33
CA VAL A 186 26.78 10.62 36.21
C VAL A 186 26.54 9.99 37.57
N GLU A 187 26.76 10.76 38.64
CA GLU A 187 26.47 10.33 40.01
C GLU A 187 25.25 11.10 40.55
N TYR A 188 24.18 10.38 40.86
CA TYR A 188 22.97 10.92 41.48
C TYR A 188 22.97 10.57 42.96
N ASP A 189 22.90 11.58 43.82
CA ASP A 189 22.96 11.43 45.27
C ASP A 189 21.75 12.07 45.93
N ASN A 190 20.98 11.31 46.71
CA ASN A 190 19.75 11.77 47.34
C ASN A 190 18.75 12.43 46.35
N GLY A 191 18.59 11.81 45.18
CA GLY A 191 17.71 12.28 44.10
C GLY A 191 16.31 11.67 44.18
N ARG A 192 15.26 12.48 43.97
CA ARG A 192 13.86 12.03 43.94
C ARG A 192 13.27 12.19 42.54
N PHE A 193 12.83 11.09 41.93
CA PHE A 193 12.13 11.07 40.65
C PHE A 193 10.65 10.77 40.93
N LEU A 194 9.82 11.80 40.88
CA LEU A 194 8.40 11.73 41.25
C LEU A 194 7.53 11.89 40.01
N GLY A 195 6.76 10.85 39.64
CA GLY A 195 5.87 10.91 38.47
C GLY A 195 6.61 11.10 37.14
N VAL A 196 7.89 10.74 37.08
CA VAL A 196 8.72 10.95 35.89
C VAL A 196 8.38 9.91 34.81
N LYS A 197 8.20 10.38 33.58
CA LYS A 197 8.20 9.51 32.40
C LYS A 197 9.55 9.58 31.70
N PHE A 198 10.24 8.45 31.61
CA PHE A 198 11.46 8.31 30.81
C PHE A 198 11.09 7.77 29.42
N LYS A 199 11.39 8.53 28.36
CA LYS A 199 11.21 8.08 26.96
C LYS A 199 12.54 8.08 26.23
N SER A 200 13.01 6.91 25.79
CA SER A 200 14.31 6.72 25.15
C SER A 200 15.46 7.35 25.93
N VAL A 201 15.49 7.13 27.25
CA VAL A 201 16.58 7.61 28.11
C VAL A 201 17.53 6.45 28.41
N THR A 202 18.83 6.63 28.25
CA THR A 202 19.81 5.60 28.59
C THR A 202 20.81 6.14 29.61
N PHE A 203 20.94 5.44 30.72
CA PHE A 203 21.99 5.69 31.71
C PHE A 203 23.12 4.67 31.50
N LYS A 204 24.36 5.14 31.40
CA LYS A 204 25.56 4.32 31.22
C LYS A 204 26.59 4.64 32.28
N ASP A 205 27.21 3.63 32.87
CA ASP A 205 28.31 3.80 33.83
C ASP A 205 27.98 4.79 34.95
N SER A 206 26.71 4.85 35.36
CA SER A 206 26.17 5.88 36.26
C SER A 206 25.83 5.27 37.61
N VAL A 207 25.94 6.07 38.68
CA VAL A 207 25.77 5.61 40.05
C VAL A 207 24.60 6.35 40.70
N PHE A 208 23.69 5.61 41.32
CA PHE A 208 22.54 6.15 42.04
C PHE A 208 22.68 5.82 43.52
N LYS A 209 22.82 6.82 44.38
CA LYS A 209 22.98 6.69 45.83
C LYS A 209 21.79 7.35 46.53
N ALA A 210 21.17 6.61 47.46
CA ALA A 210 20.04 7.09 48.26
C ALA A 210 18.92 7.74 47.42
N CYS A 211 18.69 7.25 46.19
CA CYS A 211 17.69 7.81 45.29
C CYS A 211 16.31 7.18 45.51
N THR A 212 15.25 7.87 45.10
CA THR A 212 13.87 7.36 45.14
C THR A 212 13.20 7.56 43.79
N PHE A 213 12.65 6.49 43.23
CA PHE A 213 11.82 6.51 42.03
C PHE A 213 10.39 6.17 42.44
N GLU A 214 9.48 7.13 42.33
CA GLU A 214 8.07 6.99 42.75
C GLU A 214 7.16 7.33 41.58
N ASP A 215 6.18 6.46 41.29
CA ASP A 215 5.23 6.63 40.17
C ASP A 215 5.89 6.81 38.80
N VAL A 216 7.04 6.16 38.60
CA VAL A 216 7.84 6.28 37.37
C VAL A 216 7.36 5.31 36.30
N THR A 217 7.29 5.79 35.06
CA THR A 217 7.09 4.94 33.86
C THR A 217 8.24 5.13 32.89
N SER A 218 8.68 4.07 32.25
CA SER A 218 9.88 4.05 31.44
C SER A 218 9.69 3.25 30.15
N LEU A 219 10.05 3.89 29.06
CA LEU A 219 9.81 3.40 27.71
C LEU A 219 11.07 3.56 26.88
N ASN A 220 11.47 2.48 26.19
CA ASN A 220 12.76 2.34 25.52
C ASN A 220 13.96 2.84 26.37
N THR A 221 13.87 2.64 27.69
CA THR A 221 14.80 3.20 28.68
C THR A 221 15.62 2.09 29.31
N TYR A 222 16.94 2.29 29.40
CA TYR A 222 17.86 1.27 29.86
C TYR A 222 18.92 1.84 30.82
N PHE A 223 19.31 1.03 31.80
CA PHE A 223 20.42 1.26 32.69
C PHE A 223 21.50 0.24 32.37
N LYS A 224 22.64 0.70 31.85
CA LYS A 224 23.74 -0.17 31.41
C LYS A 224 24.95 0.06 32.29
N ASN A 225 25.48 -1.00 32.90
CA ASN A 225 26.65 -0.93 33.78
C ASN A 225 26.47 0.11 34.91
N CYS A 226 25.27 0.20 35.48
CA CYS A 226 24.94 1.18 36.52
C CYS A 226 24.97 0.54 37.91
N THR A 227 25.26 1.33 38.95
CA THR A 227 25.28 0.85 40.34
C THR A 227 24.24 1.60 41.16
N PHE A 228 23.35 0.86 41.82
CA PHE A 228 22.33 1.41 42.70
C PHE A 228 22.64 1.07 44.16
N ILE A 229 22.70 2.08 45.03
CA ILE A 229 23.06 1.94 46.44
C ILE A 229 21.97 2.62 47.28
N ASN A 230 21.37 1.89 48.22
CA ASN A 230 20.31 2.38 49.11
C ASN A 230 19.16 3.08 48.34
N THR A 231 18.83 2.60 47.14
CA THR A 231 17.83 3.21 46.26
C THR A 231 16.47 2.53 46.41
N VAL A 232 15.40 3.32 46.41
CA VAL A 232 14.01 2.85 46.54
C VAL A 232 13.29 3.02 45.21
N PHE A 233 12.60 1.97 44.77
CA PHE A 233 11.74 1.98 43.60
C PHE A 233 10.31 1.65 44.06
N ASP A 234 9.40 2.61 43.98
CA ASP A 234 7.99 2.46 44.36
C ASP A 234 7.06 2.79 43.17
N ASN A 235 6.12 1.89 42.91
CA ASN A 235 5.14 2.01 41.82
C ASN A 235 5.74 2.25 40.43
N THR A 236 6.87 1.58 40.15
CA THR A 236 7.61 1.71 38.88
C THR A 236 7.33 0.55 37.92
N ASP A 237 7.57 0.77 36.63
CA ASP A 237 7.52 -0.25 35.56
C ASP A 237 8.91 -0.81 35.20
N PHE A 238 9.86 -0.74 36.14
CA PHE A 238 11.22 -1.21 35.93
C PHE A 238 11.32 -2.72 36.07
N GLU A 239 11.25 -3.42 34.95
CA GLU A 239 11.50 -4.86 34.86
C GLU A 239 12.99 -5.18 34.75
N SER A 240 13.37 -6.41 35.10
CA SER A 240 14.77 -6.85 35.18
C SER A 240 15.56 -6.65 33.87
N TYR A 241 14.91 -6.76 32.70
CA TYR A 241 15.57 -6.59 31.41
C TYR A 241 16.04 -5.15 31.13
N LYS A 242 15.50 -4.15 31.84
CA LYS A 242 15.90 -2.73 31.68
C LYS A 242 17.26 -2.45 32.35
N PHE A 243 17.72 -3.34 33.23
CA PHE A 243 18.98 -3.25 33.93
C PHE A 243 19.97 -4.25 33.33
N ILE A 244 20.89 -3.75 32.51
CA ILE A 244 21.91 -4.55 31.81
C ILE A 244 23.22 -4.37 32.55
N ASP A 245 23.82 -5.48 33.01
CA ASP A 245 25.09 -5.50 33.75
C ASP A 245 25.12 -4.52 34.94
N SER A 246 23.97 -4.30 35.59
CA SER A 246 23.85 -3.32 36.68
C SER A 246 23.82 -4.02 38.05
N GLU A 247 24.38 -3.36 39.06
CA GLU A 247 24.52 -3.89 40.42
C GLU A 247 23.59 -3.16 41.41
N PHE A 248 23.02 -3.90 42.35
CA PHE A 248 22.11 -3.37 43.37
C PHE A 248 22.64 -3.70 44.77
N GLN A 249 22.82 -2.67 45.60
CA GLN A 249 23.25 -2.78 47.00
C GLN A 249 22.19 -2.15 47.90
N ASN A 250 21.57 -2.94 48.79
CA ASN A 250 20.52 -2.50 49.71
C ASN A 250 19.37 -1.71 49.04
N CYS A 251 18.92 -2.16 47.86
CA CYS A 251 17.81 -1.53 47.14
C CYS A 251 16.48 -2.21 47.47
N SER A 252 15.38 -1.46 47.39
CA SER A 252 14.03 -1.96 47.68
C SER A 252 13.06 -1.64 46.53
N PHE A 253 12.17 -2.59 46.23
CA PHE A 253 11.17 -2.50 45.16
C PHE A 253 9.77 -2.72 45.73
N PHE A 254 8.88 -1.77 45.52
CA PHE A 254 7.51 -1.75 46.03
C PHE A 254 6.52 -1.50 44.88
N HIS A 255 5.36 -2.15 44.90
CA HIS A 255 4.25 -1.95 43.97
C HIS A 255 4.62 -2.00 42.47
N ASN A 256 5.50 -2.91 42.06
CA ASN A 256 5.93 -2.99 40.65
C ASN A 256 4.74 -3.22 39.70
N LYS A 257 4.61 -2.33 38.71
CA LYS A 257 3.66 -2.49 37.62
C LYS A 257 4.18 -3.60 36.71
N THR A 258 3.63 -4.81 36.87
CA THR A 258 4.00 -5.96 36.05
C THR A 258 3.15 -6.02 34.79
N GLY A 259 3.79 -6.26 33.65
CA GLY A 259 3.13 -6.37 32.35
C GLY A 259 3.39 -5.17 31.44
N CYS A 260 3.36 -5.44 30.14
CA CYS A 260 3.61 -4.47 29.09
C CYS A 260 2.47 -3.44 29.04
N GLN A 261 2.60 -2.33 29.78
CA GLN A 261 1.74 -1.18 29.59
C GLN A 261 2.18 -0.49 28.30
N ILE A 262 1.56 -0.88 27.18
CA ILE A 262 1.70 -0.16 25.91
C ILE A 262 1.07 1.21 26.12
N THR A 263 1.90 2.19 26.48
CA THR A 263 1.49 3.59 26.50
C THR A 263 1.60 4.10 25.06
N PHE A 264 0.46 4.52 24.49
CA PHE A 264 0.36 5.12 23.16
C PHE A 264 1.22 6.38 22.96
N ASP A 265 1.92 6.85 24.00
CA ASP A 265 2.85 7.98 23.97
C ASP A 265 4.11 7.70 23.12
N ASP A 266 4.38 6.44 22.74
CA ASP A 266 5.53 6.02 21.90
C ASP A 266 5.29 6.24 20.39
N ASP A 267 4.03 6.41 19.99
CA ASP A 267 3.65 6.36 18.58
C ASP A 267 3.60 7.74 17.92
N TYR A 268 4.26 8.79 18.42
CA TYR A 268 4.27 10.05 17.66
C TYR A 268 4.88 9.84 16.26
N SER A 269 5.92 9.01 16.15
CA SER A 269 6.50 8.59 14.87
C SER A 269 5.58 7.64 14.09
N ALA A 270 4.98 6.64 14.74
CA ALA A 270 4.10 5.68 14.07
C ALA A 270 2.79 6.32 13.58
N TYR A 271 2.11 7.09 14.44
CA TYR A 271 0.93 7.89 14.09
C TYR A 271 1.24 8.81 12.91
N TRP A 272 2.39 9.49 12.92
CA TRP A 272 2.77 10.37 11.82
C TRP A 272 2.95 9.60 10.50
N ILE A 273 3.59 8.44 10.53
CA ILE A 273 3.73 7.57 9.34
C ILE A 273 2.34 7.15 8.81
N TYR A 274 1.42 6.76 9.69
CA TYR A 274 0.04 6.43 9.30
C TYR A 274 -0.71 7.65 8.77
N PHE A 275 -0.52 8.82 9.37
CA PHE A 275 -1.13 10.07 8.95
C PHE A 275 -0.64 10.52 7.57
N VAL A 276 0.66 10.42 7.29
CA VAL A 276 1.22 10.72 5.97
C VAL A 276 0.69 9.73 4.91
N ASN A 277 0.62 8.44 5.24
CA ASN A 277 0.00 7.44 4.36
C ASN A 277 -1.49 7.72 4.11
N PHE A 278 -2.21 8.15 5.15
CA PHE A 278 -3.60 8.57 5.04
C PHE A 278 -3.75 9.78 4.11
N LEU A 279 -2.91 10.80 4.24
CA LEU A 279 -2.93 11.97 3.34
C LEU A 279 -2.60 11.57 1.90
N GLY A 280 -1.60 10.71 1.70
CA GLY A 280 -1.23 10.21 0.37
C GLY A 280 -2.37 9.44 -0.31
N THR A 281 -3.06 8.58 0.43
CA THR A 281 -4.22 7.82 -0.07
C THR A 281 -5.46 8.70 -0.22
N LEU A 282 -5.67 9.70 0.63
CA LEU A 282 -6.74 10.67 0.50
C LEU A 282 -6.60 11.49 -0.79
N ALA A 283 -5.36 11.81 -1.20
CA ALA A 283 -5.06 12.52 -2.44
C ALA A 283 -5.42 11.71 -3.71
N VAL A 284 -5.66 10.41 -3.61
CA VAL A 284 -6.14 9.56 -4.71
C VAL A 284 -7.59 9.89 -5.08
N LEU A 285 -8.43 10.27 -4.11
CA LEU A 285 -9.84 10.60 -4.35
C LEU A 285 -10.04 11.76 -5.34
N PRO A 286 -9.42 12.94 -5.17
CA PRO A 286 -9.54 14.00 -6.15
C PRO A 286 -8.98 13.59 -7.52
N GLY A 287 -7.90 12.79 -7.56
CA GLY A 287 -7.37 12.22 -8.81
C GLY A 287 -8.39 11.38 -9.57
N ASN A 288 -9.13 10.53 -8.86
CA ASN A 288 -10.23 9.73 -9.42
C ASN A 288 -11.35 10.61 -9.98
N ILE A 289 -11.79 11.63 -9.23
CA ILE A 289 -12.86 12.55 -9.67
C ILE A 289 -12.43 13.33 -10.91
N VAL A 290 -11.21 13.88 -10.89
CA VAL A 290 -10.60 14.59 -12.03
C VAL A 290 -10.54 13.70 -13.26
N SER A 291 -10.11 12.44 -13.09
CA SER A 291 -10.08 11.48 -14.19
C SER A 291 -11.46 11.17 -14.75
N ALA A 292 -12.47 10.97 -13.90
CA ALA A 292 -13.83 10.67 -14.34
C ALA A 292 -14.45 11.85 -15.13
N LEU A 293 -14.22 13.09 -14.70
CA LEU A 293 -14.81 14.27 -15.34
C LEU A 293 -14.08 14.70 -16.63
N LEU A 294 -12.77 14.49 -16.70
CA LEU A 294 -11.94 15.00 -17.80
C LEU A 294 -11.59 13.94 -18.85
N MET A 295 -11.72 12.64 -18.55
CA MET A 295 -11.36 11.58 -19.49
C MET A 295 -12.15 11.69 -20.80
N ASP A 296 -13.44 12.04 -20.72
CA ASP A 296 -14.27 12.22 -21.92
C ASP A 296 -13.93 13.51 -22.68
N ARG A 297 -13.58 14.60 -21.96
CA ARG A 297 -13.27 15.93 -22.56
C ARG A 297 -11.87 16.04 -23.16
N ILE A 298 -10.84 15.65 -22.41
CA ILE A 298 -9.42 15.79 -22.80
C ILE A 298 -8.97 14.61 -23.68
N GLY A 299 -9.55 13.44 -23.46
CA GLY A 299 -9.26 12.22 -24.20
C GLY A 299 -8.35 11.30 -23.41
N ARG A 300 -8.56 9.99 -23.60
CA ARG A 300 -7.95 8.96 -22.75
C ARG A 300 -6.43 8.93 -22.87
N LEU A 301 -5.89 9.00 -24.09
CA LEU A 301 -4.45 8.97 -24.32
C LEU A 301 -3.72 10.20 -23.77
N THR A 302 -4.28 11.38 -24.01
CA THR A 302 -3.74 12.63 -23.46
C THR A 302 -3.81 12.63 -21.94
N MET A 303 -4.88 12.08 -21.36
CA MET A 303 -4.98 11.92 -19.91
C MET A 303 -3.93 10.95 -19.38
N LEU A 304 -3.75 9.79 -20.04
CA LEU A 304 -2.76 8.78 -19.68
C LEU A 304 -1.33 9.36 -19.73
N GLY A 305 -0.90 9.79 -20.91
CA GLY A 305 0.46 10.28 -21.09
C GLY A 305 0.74 11.60 -20.36
N GLY A 306 -0.22 12.52 -20.36
CA GLY A 306 -0.08 13.81 -19.68
C GLY A 306 0.03 13.68 -18.17
N SER A 307 -0.82 12.86 -17.54
CA SER A 307 -0.73 12.61 -16.10
C SER A 307 0.52 11.82 -15.71
N MET A 308 0.98 10.86 -16.53
CA MET A 308 2.24 10.16 -16.31
C MET A 308 3.45 11.11 -16.36
N VAL A 309 3.54 11.97 -17.38
CA VAL A 309 4.64 12.95 -17.49
C VAL A 309 4.59 13.94 -16.33
N LEU A 310 3.42 14.46 -15.99
CA LEU A 310 3.26 15.39 -14.88
C LEU A 310 3.59 14.73 -13.52
N SER A 311 3.23 13.46 -13.33
CA SER A 311 3.62 12.69 -12.15
C SER A 311 5.14 12.49 -12.06
N GLY A 312 5.81 12.25 -13.19
CA GLY A 312 7.27 12.16 -13.25
C GLY A 312 7.96 13.48 -12.92
N ILE A 313 7.41 14.61 -13.39
CA ILE A 313 7.90 15.96 -13.05
C ILE A 313 7.69 16.23 -11.55
N SER A 314 6.50 15.96 -11.02
CA SER A 314 6.22 16.09 -9.58
C SER A 314 7.16 15.23 -8.74
N CYS A 315 7.47 14.02 -9.22
CA CYS A 315 8.43 13.15 -8.57
C CYS A 315 9.83 13.75 -8.56
N PHE A 316 10.29 14.31 -9.68
CA PHE A 316 11.61 14.95 -9.76
C PHE A 316 11.77 16.10 -8.74
N PHE A 317 10.71 16.89 -8.52
CA PHE A 317 10.73 17.98 -7.54
C PHE A 317 10.91 17.51 -6.09
N LEU A 318 10.63 16.24 -5.76
CA LEU A 318 10.92 15.70 -4.42
C LEU A 318 12.41 15.68 -4.09
N TRP A 319 13.28 15.67 -5.10
CA TRP A 319 14.72 15.77 -4.86
C TRP A 319 15.06 17.10 -4.16
N PHE A 320 14.41 18.19 -4.53
CA PHE A 320 14.61 19.49 -3.88
C PHE A 320 13.84 19.62 -2.54
N GLY A 321 13.14 18.57 -2.13
CA GLY A 321 12.41 18.44 -0.86
C GLY A 321 13.29 18.61 0.37
N THR A 322 13.48 19.83 0.86
CA THR A 322 14.22 20.08 2.12
C THR A 322 13.32 20.14 3.35
N SER A 323 12.03 20.39 3.18
CA SER A 323 11.04 20.47 4.26
C SER A 323 10.07 19.29 4.21
N GLU A 324 9.70 18.76 5.37
CA GLU A 324 8.72 17.68 5.50
C GLU A 324 7.38 18.02 4.84
N SER A 325 6.89 19.25 5.02
CA SER A 325 5.62 19.70 4.45
C SER A 325 5.66 19.73 2.92
N MET A 326 6.80 20.12 2.34
CA MET A 326 6.99 20.11 0.89
C MET A 326 7.05 18.68 0.34
N MET A 327 7.69 17.76 1.06
CA MET A 327 7.71 16.33 0.68
C MET A 327 6.30 15.73 0.69
N ILE A 328 5.51 15.98 1.73
CA ILE A 328 4.12 15.49 1.83
C ILE A 328 3.25 16.11 0.73
N GLY A 329 3.36 17.40 0.48
CA GLY A 329 2.61 18.08 -0.59
C GLY A 329 2.89 17.49 -1.98
N MET A 330 4.16 17.26 -2.29
CA MET A 330 4.58 16.64 -3.55
C MET A 330 4.19 15.16 -3.65
N LEU A 331 4.16 14.43 -2.54
CA LEU A 331 3.65 13.06 -2.47
C LEU A 331 2.15 13.00 -2.81
N CYS A 332 1.36 13.90 -2.22
CA CYS A 332 -0.07 13.97 -2.51
C CYS A 332 -0.33 14.32 -3.98
N LEU A 333 0.43 15.27 -4.53
CA LEU A 333 0.36 15.64 -5.95
C LEU A 333 0.72 14.44 -6.85
N TYR A 334 1.81 13.74 -6.53
CA TYR A 334 2.24 12.54 -7.22
C TYR A 334 1.15 11.44 -7.23
N ASN A 335 0.58 11.12 -6.08
CA ASN A 335 -0.47 10.09 -5.97
C ASN A 335 -1.74 10.46 -6.73
N GLY A 336 -2.19 11.71 -6.61
CA GLY A 336 -3.39 12.19 -7.32
C GLY A 336 -3.24 12.22 -8.84
N LEU A 337 -2.05 12.53 -9.35
CA LEU A 337 -1.77 12.49 -10.79
C LEU A 337 -1.61 11.06 -11.30
N THR A 338 -0.90 10.21 -10.55
CA THR A 338 -0.62 8.84 -10.96
C THR A 338 -1.88 7.98 -11.00
N ILE A 339 -2.83 8.17 -10.09
CA ILE A 339 -4.11 7.44 -10.16
C ILE A 339 -4.92 7.81 -11.40
N SER A 340 -4.86 9.07 -11.85
CA SER A 340 -5.51 9.46 -13.09
C SER A 340 -4.90 8.75 -14.30
N ALA A 341 -3.59 8.49 -14.29
CA ALA A 341 -2.93 7.66 -15.29
C ALA A 341 -3.45 6.21 -15.23
N TRP A 342 -3.57 5.67 -14.01
CA TRP A 342 -4.04 4.31 -13.76
C TRP A 342 -5.45 4.07 -14.32
N ASN A 343 -6.38 4.96 -14.00
CA ASN A 343 -7.76 4.88 -14.50
C ASN A 343 -7.82 4.95 -16.03
N SER A 344 -7.02 5.83 -16.64
CA SER A 344 -6.97 5.93 -18.09
C SER A 344 -6.35 4.69 -18.73
N LEU A 345 -5.30 4.14 -18.11
CA LEU A 345 -4.63 2.93 -18.59
C LEU A 345 -5.58 1.72 -18.60
N ASP A 346 -6.37 1.55 -17.55
CA ASP A 346 -7.37 0.47 -17.47
C ASP A 346 -8.38 0.57 -18.61
N VAL A 347 -8.92 1.76 -18.87
CA VAL A 347 -9.89 1.98 -19.94
C VAL A 347 -9.27 1.80 -21.32
N VAL A 348 -8.10 2.40 -21.57
CA VAL A 348 -7.39 2.28 -22.85
C VAL A 348 -7.03 0.82 -23.14
N THR A 349 -6.68 0.04 -22.12
CA THR A 349 -6.38 -1.39 -22.26
C THR A 349 -7.60 -2.16 -22.76
N VAL A 350 -8.79 -1.95 -22.16
CA VAL A 350 -10.00 -2.65 -22.62
C VAL A 350 -10.48 -2.20 -23.99
N GLU A 351 -10.24 -0.95 -24.37
CA GLU A 351 -10.64 -0.42 -25.68
C GLU A 351 -9.72 -0.87 -26.83
N LEU A 352 -8.42 -1.04 -26.58
CA LEU A 352 -7.45 -1.44 -27.59
C LEU A 352 -7.55 -2.93 -27.96
N TYR A 353 -8.04 -3.78 -27.06
CA TYR A 353 -8.19 -5.21 -27.35
C TYR A 353 -9.59 -5.56 -27.87
N PRO A 354 -9.65 -6.36 -28.95
CA PRO A 354 -10.91 -6.89 -29.45
C PRO A 354 -11.53 -7.87 -28.44
N THR A 355 -12.85 -7.99 -28.49
CA THR A 355 -13.65 -8.72 -27.48
C THR A 355 -13.25 -10.19 -27.31
N ASP A 356 -12.72 -10.84 -28.36
CA ASP A 356 -12.26 -12.23 -28.35
C ASP A 356 -10.98 -12.47 -27.53
N ARG A 357 -10.14 -11.44 -27.33
CA ARG A 357 -8.82 -11.54 -26.68
C ARG A 357 -8.64 -10.59 -25.50
N ARG A 358 -9.59 -9.69 -25.25
CA ARG A 358 -9.53 -8.64 -24.22
C ARG A 358 -9.20 -9.16 -22.83
N ALA A 359 -9.90 -10.19 -22.37
CA ALA A 359 -9.69 -10.74 -21.02
C ALA A 359 -8.28 -11.30 -20.84
N THR A 360 -7.77 -12.05 -21.82
CA THR A 360 -6.41 -12.61 -21.80
C THR A 360 -5.34 -11.52 -21.88
N GLY A 361 -5.53 -10.50 -22.73
CA GLY A 361 -4.63 -9.35 -22.84
C GLY A 361 -4.56 -8.53 -21.55
N PHE A 362 -5.71 -8.22 -20.95
CA PHE A 362 -5.80 -7.51 -19.68
C PHE A 362 -5.17 -8.33 -18.54
N GLY A 363 -5.46 -9.63 -18.47
CA GLY A 363 -4.89 -10.54 -17.47
C GLY A 363 -3.36 -10.62 -17.56
N PHE A 364 -2.81 -10.73 -18.77
CA PHE A 364 -1.36 -10.72 -18.99
C PHE A 364 -0.71 -9.40 -18.54
N LEU A 365 -1.27 -8.26 -18.96
CA LEU A 365 -0.74 -6.94 -18.60
C LEU A 365 -0.80 -6.71 -17.08
N ASN A 366 -1.88 -7.16 -16.42
CA ASN A 366 -2.01 -7.08 -14.98
C ASN A 366 -1.00 -8.00 -14.25
N ALA A 367 -0.74 -9.21 -14.76
CA ALA A 367 0.30 -10.08 -14.22
C ALA A 367 1.70 -9.43 -14.34
N LEU A 368 1.99 -8.81 -15.48
CA LEU A 368 3.21 -8.05 -15.69
C LEU A 368 3.31 -6.85 -14.73
N CYS A 369 2.21 -6.14 -14.51
CA CYS A 369 2.11 -5.07 -13.53
C CYS A 369 2.52 -5.55 -12.13
N LYS A 370 2.00 -6.69 -11.69
CA LYS A 370 2.38 -7.26 -10.38
C LYS A 370 3.85 -7.65 -10.32
N ALA A 371 4.41 -8.21 -11.39
CA ALA A 371 5.86 -8.49 -11.46
C ALA A 371 6.70 -7.19 -11.36
N ALA A 372 6.28 -6.13 -12.06
CA ALA A 372 6.94 -4.82 -12.01
C ALA A 372 6.83 -4.17 -10.61
N ALA A 373 5.70 -4.36 -9.93
CA ALA A 373 5.49 -3.86 -8.56
C ALA A 373 6.43 -4.57 -7.56
N VAL A 374 6.57 -5.90 -7.66
CA VAL A 374 7.50 -6.66 -6.83
C VAL A 374 8.94 -6.20 -7.08
N LEU A 375 9.32 -6.04 -8.34
CA LEU A 375 10.66 -5.56 -8.70
C LEU A 375 10.91 -4.14 -8.18
N GLY A 376 9.94 -3.23 -8.32
CA GLY A 376 9.99 -1.87 -7.79
C GLY A 376 10.16 -1.86 -6.27
N ASN A 377 9.34 -2.60 -5.54
CA ASN A 377 9.43 -2.67 -4.08
C ASN A 377 10.79 -3.18 -3.60
N LEU A 378 11.36 -4.20 -4.27
CA LEU A 378 12.67 -4.75 -3.92
C LEU A 378 13.79 -3.74 -4.16
N ILE A 379 13.82 -3.12 -5.35
CA ILE A 379 14.87 -2.15 -5.72
C ILE A 379 14.79 -0.93 -4.81
N PHE A 380 13.61 -0.33 -4.67
CA PHE A 380 13.43 0.90 -3.91
C PHE A 380 13.62 0.69 -2.41
N GLY A 381 13.12 -0.43 -1.87
CA GLY A 381 13.31 -0.79 -0.46
C GLY A 381 14.78 -0.96 -0.08
N SER A 382 15.59 -1.52 -0.98
CA SER A 382 17.04 -1.67 -0.75
C SER A 382 17.81 -0.34 -0.71
N LEU A 383 17.25 0.73 -1.29
CA LEU A 383 17.92 2.02 -1.48
C LEU A 383 17.60 3.06 -0.39
N VAL A 384 16.62 2.80 0.50
CA VAL A 384 16.16 3.74 1.53
C VAL A 384 17.31 4.28 2.38
N GLY A 385 18.24 3.41 2.81
CA GLY A 385 19.37 3.77 3.67
C GLY A 385 20.65 4.23 2.96
N ILE A 386 20.68 4.22 1.62
CA ILE A 386 21.90 4.53 0.85
C ILE A 386 21.81 5.93 0.25
N THR A 387 20.79 6.19 -0.57
CA THR A 387 20.60 7.51 -1.20
C THR A 387 19.13 7.78 -1.49
N LYS A 388 18.72 9.04 -1.32
CA LYS A 388 17.38 9.48 -1.70
C LYS A 388 17.24 9.80 -3.19
N ALA A 389 18.33 10.17 -3.85
CA ALA A 389 18.30 10.66 -5.23
C ALA A 389 18.04 9.55 -6.26
N ILE A 390 18.61 8.35 -6.07
CA ILE A 390 18.51 7.25 -7.05
C ILE A 390 17.05 6.81 -7.24
N PRO A 391 16.27 6.49 -6.17
CA PRO A 391 14.86 6.11 -6.32
C PRO A 391 14.01 7.18 -7.01
N ILE A 392 14.20 8.45 -6.64
CA ILE A 392 13.45 9.58 -7.20
C ILE A 392 13.73 9.74 -8.70
N LEU A 393 15.01 9.75 -9.10
CA LEU A 393 15.39 9.93 -10.50
C LEU A 393 14.98 8.73 -11.36
N LEU A 394 15.11 7.52 -10.81
CA LEU A 394 14.70 6.31 -11.50
C LEU A 394 13.19 6.33 -11.74
N ALA A 395 12.39 6.67 -10.74
CA ALA A 395 10.94 6.75 -10.90
C ALA A 395 10.53 7.88 -11.87
N SER A 396 11.12 9.07 -11.76
CA SER A 396 10.79 10.19 -12.64
C SER A 396 11.10 9.87 -14.11
N THR A 397 12.26 9.27 -14.39
CA THR A 397 12.66 8.92 -15.76
C THR A 397 11.78 7.83 -16.34
N VAL A 398 11.50 6.77 -15.58
CA VAL A 398 10.63 5.66 -16.01
C VAL A 398 9.20 6.16 -16.30
N LEU A 399 8.64 7.03 -15.46
CA LEU A 399 7.29 7.59 -15.66
C LEU A 399 7.21 8.52 -16.87
N VAL A 400 8.22 9.37 -17.09
CA VAL A 400 8.25 10.25 -18.27
C VAL A 400 8.40 9.43 -19.54
N CYS A 401 9.31 8.45 -19.58
CA CYS A 401 9.47 7.55 -20.72
C CYS A 401 8.18 6.76 -21.00
N GLY A 402 7.54 6.21 -19.96
CA GLY A 402 6.25 5.52 -20.07
C GLY A 402 5.15 6.43 -20.60
N GLY A 403 5.05 7.66 -20.10
CA GLY A 403 4.05 8.64 -20.53
C GLY A 403 4.22 9.03 -22.00
N LEU A 404 5.46 9.24 -22.46
CA LEU A 404 5.76 9.53 -23.86
C LEU A 404 5.39 8.36 -24.80
N VAL A 405 5.58 7.11 -24.36
CA VAL A 405 5.12 5.92 -25.09
C VAL A 405 3.60 5.85 -25.11
N GLY A 406 2.94 6.17 -23.99
CA GLY A 406 1.49 6.22 -23.86
C GLY A 406 0.82 7.20 -24.84
N LEU A 407 1.44 8.36 -25.07
CA LEU A 407 0.96 9.34 -26.06
C LEU A 407 1.04 8.83 -27.52
N ARG A 408 1.84 7.80 -27.80
CA ARG A 408 1.98 7.20 -29.14
C ARG A 408 1.07 6.01 -29.40
N LEU A 409 0.13 5.73 -28.48
CA LEU A 409 -0.94 4.77 -28.71
C LEU A 409 -1.97 5.35 -29.71
N PRO A 410 -2.71 4.49 -30.44
CA PRO A 410 -3.75 4.96 -31.36
C PRO A 410 -5.00 5.42 -30.60
N ASP A 411 -5.56 6.57 -30.99
CA ASP A 411 -6.75 7.15 -30.33
C ASP A 411 -7.99 6.26 -30.53
N THR A 412 -8.67 5.95 -29.43
CA THR A 412 -9.84 5.05 -29.38
C THR A 412 -11.18 5.79 -29.38
N ARG A 413 -11.18 7.13 -29.35
CA ARG A 413 -12.39 7.98 -29.20
C ARG A 413 -13.54 7.72 -30.18
N THR A 414 -13.26 7.21 -31.37
CA THR A 414 -14.26 7.02 -32.43
C THR A 414 -14.48 5.56 -32.83
N GLN A 415 -13.77 4.62 -32.20
CA GLN A 415 -13.94 3.20 -32.53
C GLN A 415 -15.11 2.61 -31.73
N VAL A 416 -16.13 2.16 -32.45
CA VAL A 416 -17.16 1.29 -31.87
C VAL A 416 -16.46 0.01 -31.44
N LEU A 417 -16.52 -0.32 -30.15
CA LEU A 417 -16.02 -1.58 -29.60
C LEU A 417 -16.67 -2.74 -30.37
N MET A 418 -15.90 -3.40 -31.25
CA MET A 418 -16.36 -4.58 -32.02
C MET A 418 -16.17 -5.89 -31.26
#